data_AF-A0A8H8REH5-F1
#
_entry.id   AF-A0A8H8REH5-F1
#
_cell.length_a   1.000
_cell.length_b   1.000
_cell.length_c   1.000
_cell.angle_alpha   90.00
_cell.angle_beta   90.00
_cell.angle_gamma   90.00
#
_symmetry.space_group_name_H-M   'P 1'
#
loop_
_entity.id
_entity.type
_entity.pdbx_description
1 polymer ?
#
loop_
_entity_poly.entity_id
_entity_poly.type
_entity_poly.pdbx_seq_one_letter_code
_entity_poly.pdbx_strand_id
1 'polypeptide(L)'
;MAARRISPICLARNSILSSLPRARQGSPLHVRQLRSTAICAGYDQKANVGAKRDAAPKIVRGASKVFRDADEAVADIQNGATILSAGFGLCGTAETIIAALSKRGKSGLHSLTAVSNNAGTTAGGGLTPLVNSGQIDRLILSFLGANKGLESKYLGGEIAIELCPQGTIAERIRAGGAGIPAFFLHRLVLIRYCNLEKSR
;
A
#
# COMPACT_ATOMS: atom_id res chain seq x y z
N MET A 1 -38.41 36.62 -24.91
CA MET A 1 -38.57 36.12 -23.53
C MET A 1 -37.27 35.43 -23.12
N ALA A 2 -36.27 36.21 -22.68
CA ALA A 2 -35.93 36.47 -21.28
C ALA A 2 -35.17 35.31 -20.61
N ALA A 3 -33.85 35.31 -20.82
CA ALA A 3 -32.89 34.54 -20.03
C ALA A 3 -32.59 35.26 -18.71
N ARG A 4 -32.53 34.53 -17.59
CA ARG A 4 -32.05 35.06 -16.30
C ARG A 4 -30.82 34.28 -15.84
N ARG A 5 -29.65 34.92 -16.01
CA ARG A 5 -28.43 34.65 -15.23
C ARG A 5 -28.55 35.39 -13.90
N ILE A 6 -28.18 34.74 -12.80
CA ILE A 6 -28.03 35.38 -11.48
C ILE A 6 -26.54 35.39 -11.16
N SER A 7 -25.99 36.58 -10.88
CA SER A 7 -24.64 36.83 -10.38
C SER A 7 -24.75 37.48 -9.00
N PRO A 8 -23.71 37.37 -8.14
CA PRO A 8 -23.84 37.57 -6.70
C PRO A 8 -23.76 39.04 -6.31
N ILE A 9 -24.56 39.45 -5.32
CA ILE A 9 -24.48 40.75 -4.67
C ILE A 9 -23.43 40.68 -3.56
N CYS A 10 -22.33 41.42 -3.75
CA CYS A 10 -21.50 41.93 -2.68
C CYS A 10 -22.19 43.14 -2.06
N LEU A 11 -22.40 43.14 -0.74
CA LEU A 11 -22.81 44.33 0.01
C LEU A 11 -21.73 44.67 1.03
N ALA A 12 -21.31 45.92 0.95
CA ALA A 12 -20.11 46.48 1.54
C ALA A 12 -20.25 46.86 3.02
N ARG A 13 -19.07 47.06 3.62
CA ARG A 13 -18.77 47.56 4.96
C ARG A 13 -19.35 48.96 5.26
N ASN A 14 -19.67 49.13 6.55
CA ASN A 14 -19.64 50.35 7.38
C ASN A 14 -20.84 51.32 7.38
N SER A 15 -21.60 51.27 8.48
CA SER A 15 -22.21 52.45 9.13
C SER A 15 -22.43 52.21 10.64
N ILE A 16 -21.35 52.45 11.40
CA ILE A 16 -21.18 53.19 12.67
C ILE A 16 -22.37 53.40 13.66
N LEU A 17 -22.11 53.02 14.95
CA LEU A 17 -22.54 53.53 16.29
C LEU A 17 -24.05 53.60 16.62
N SER A 18 -24.58 53.30 17.82
CA SER A 18 -24.07 53.30 19.20
C SER A 18 -25.04 52.60 20.17
N SER A 19 -24.55 51.81 21.13
CA SER A 19 -25.02 51.81 22.53
C SER A 19 -24.12 50.88 23.40
N LEU A 20 -23.57 51.46 24.46
CA LEU A 20 -22.65 50.83 25.42
C LEU A 20 -23.38 49.92 26.44
N PRO A 21 -22.67 49.04 27.17
CA PRO A 21 -23.21 47.81 27.74
C PRO A 21 -23.76 47.98 29.15
N ARG A 22 -24.79 47.20 29.49
CA ARG A 22 -25.25 47.02 30.87
C ARG A 22 -24.50 45.85 31.49
N ALA A 23 -23.66 46.14 32.48
CA ALA A 23 -23.02 45.14 33.32
C ALA A 23 -24.07 44.24 33.98
N ARG A 24 -23.96 42.92 33.78
CA ARG A 24 -24.60 41.91 34.63
C ARG A 24 -23.51 41.03 35.24
N GLN A 25 -23.57 40.96 36.56
CA GLN A 25 -22.69 40.21 37.46
C GLN A 25 -22.55 38.75 37.02
N GLY A 26 -21.31 38.27 36.97
CA GLY A 26 -21.01 36.87 36.73
C GLY A 26 -21.35 36.01 37.95
N SER A 27 -22.16 34.99 37.74
CA SER A 27 -22.10 33.78 38.54
C SER A 27 -21.03 32.86 37.94
N PRO A 28 -20.18 32.20 38.74
CA PRO A 28 -19.22 31.25 38.20
C PRO A 28 -20.00 30.03 37.69
N LEU A 29 -20.05 29.87 36.36
CA LEU A 29 -20.50 28.62 35.77
C LEU A 29 -19.48 27.55 36.18
N HIS A 30 -19.91 26.65 37.07
CA HIS A 30 -19.15 25.48 37.44
C HIS A 30 -19.11 24.55 36.22
N VAL A 31 -18.04 24.65 35.43
CA VAL A 31 -17.76 23.72 34.33
C VAL A 31 -17.53 22.36 34.96
N ARG A 32 -18.55 21.51 34.91
CA ARG A 32 -18.43 20.11 35.30
C ARG A 32 -17.41 19.48 34.35
N GLN A 33 -16.22 19.25 34.86
CA GLN A 33 -15.12 18.62 34.15
C GLN A 33 -15.60 17.24 33.68
N LEU A 34 -16.01 17.13 32.41
CA LEU A 34 -16.30 15.85 31.80
C LEU A 34 -14.98 15.09 31.82
N ARG A 35 -14.88 14.12 32.73
CA ARG A 35 -13.79 13.15 32.73
C ARG A 35 -13.78 12.53 31.35
N SER A 36 -12.70 12.79 30.60
CA SER A 36 -12.39 12.14 29.34
C SER A 36 -12.51 10.64 29.55
N THR A 37 -13.64 10.05 29.15
CA THR A 37 -13.78 8.61 29.10
C THR A 37 -12.81 8.11 28.04
N ALA A 38 -11.94 7.23 28.47
CA ALA A 38 -10.77 6.73 27.78
C ALA A 38 -11.13 5.87 26.55
N ILE A 39 -11.69 6.46 25.49
CA ILE A 39 -11.91 5.78 24.21
C ILE A 39 -10.63 5.78 23.35
N CYS A 40 -9.61 6.57 23.71
CA CYS A 40 -8.32 6.61 23.03
C CYS A 40 -7.23 5.71 23.64
N ALA A 41 -7.52 4.93 24.68
CA ALA A 41 -6.50 4.19 25.44
C ALA A 41 -6.06 2.85 24.82
N GLY A 42 -6.62 2.45 23.66
CA GLY A 42 -6.40 1.12 23.09
C GLY A 42 -5.78 1.07 21.70
N TYR A 43 -5.44 2.20 21.08
CA TYR A 43 -4.72 2.18 19.81
C TYR A 43 -3.22 2.13 20.09
N ASP A 44 -2.71 0.93 20.36
CA ASP A 44 -1.28 0.66 20.41
C ASP A 44 -0.69 0.98 19.03
N GLN A 45 -0.15 2.18 18.87
CA GLN A 45 0.66 2.56 17.72
C GLN A 45 2.01 1.85 17.79
N LYS A 46 2.01 0.52 17.75
CA LYS A 46 3.12 -0.22 17.15
C LYS A 46 3.01 -0.11 15.64
N ALA A 47 2.98 1.12 15.13
CA ALA A 47 3.62 1.37 13.86
C ALA A 47 5.04 0.82 13.99
N ASN A 48 5.53 0.17 12.95
CA ASN A 48 6.79 -0.58 12.93
C ASN A 48 8.03 0.35 13.01
N VAL A 49 8.03 1.29 13.96
CA VAL A 49 9.01 2.35 14.20
C VAL A 49 10.27 1.76 14.84
N GLY A 50 10.17 0.59 15.49
CA GLY A 50 11.28 -0.08 16.17
C GLY A 50 12.06 -1.11 15.36
N ALA A 51 11.61 -1.46 14.14
CA ALA A 51 12.41 -2.34 13.29
C ALA A 51 13.68 -1.57 12.84
N LYS A 52 14.87 -2.06 13.23
CA LYS A 52 16.14 -1.58 12.67
C LYS A 52 16.01 -1.64 11.15
N ARG A 53 15.92 -0.47 10.51
CA ARG A 53 16.04 -0.39 9.06
C ARG A 53 17.48 -0.77 8.75
N ASP A 54 17.68 -1.78 7.90
CA ASP A 54 19.00 -2.06 7.37
C ASP A 54 19.57 -0.77 6.77
N ALA A 55 20.87 -0.55 6.99
CA ALA A 55 21.54 0.62 6.47
C ALA A 55 21.29 0.71 4.95
N ALA A 56 20.92 1.89 4.46
CA ALA A 56 20.74 2.10 3.04
C ALA A 56 22.00 1.63 2.28
N PRO A 57 21.85 0.88 1.17
CA PRO A 57 22.99 0.34 0.45
C PRO A 57 23.95 1.48 0.06
N LYS A 58 25.25 1.25 0.24
CA LYS A 58 26.29 2.23 -0.14
C LYS A 58 26.15 2.55 -1.63
N ILE A 59 25.79 3.78 -1.95
CA ILE A 59 25.61 4.22 -3.34
C ILE A 59 27.00 4.43 -3.94
N VAL A 60 27.52 3.43 -4.66
CA VAL A 60 28.74 3.58 -5.46
C VAL A 60 28.37 4.32 -6.74
N ARG A 61 28.56 5.65 -6.74
CA ARG A 61 28.37 6.48 -7.94
C ARG A 61 29.63 6.38 -8.80
N GLY A 62 29.65 5.48 -9.78
CA GLY A 62 30.78 5.33 -10.72
C GLY A 62 30.95 3.94 -11.34
N ALA A 63 30.37 2.90 -10.73
CA ALA A 63 30.36 1.56 -11.31
C ALA A 63 29.25 1.42 -12.36
N SER A 64 29.51 0.63 -13.40
CA SER A 64 28.48 0.21 -14.36
C SER A 64 27.38 -0.58 -13.63
N LYS A 65 26.12 -0.32 -13.99
CA LYS A 65 24.95 -1.08 -13.50
C LYS A 65 24.48 -2.15 -14.49
N VAL A 66 25.27 -2.38 -15.54
CA VAL A 66 25.02 -3.40 -16.55
C VAL A 66 25.68 -4.69 -16.09
N PHE A 67 24.86 -5.71 -15.86
CA PHE A 67 25.30 -7.06 -15.54
C PHE A 67 25.50 -7.87 -16.82
N ARG A 68 26.30 -8.95 -16.76
CA ARG A 68 26.56 -9.80 -17.93
C ARG A 68 25.32 -10.59 -18.32
N ASP A 69 24.58 -11.06 -17.33
CA ASP A 69 23.39 -11.88 -17.49
C ASP A 69 22.36 -11.61 -16.39
N ALA A 70 21.14 -12.11 -16.57
CA ALA A 70 20.05 -11.92 -15.62
C ALA A 70 20.25 -12.72 -14.32
N ASP A 71 21.01 -13.83 -14.37
CA ASP A 71 21.29 -14.66 -13.20
C ASP A 71 22.20 -13.90 -12.22
N GLU A 72 23.22 -13.20 -12.74
CA GLU A 72 24.10 -12.31 -11.96
C GLU A 72 23.32 -11.16 -11.30
N ALA A 73 22.38 -10.56 -12.04
CA ALA A 73 21.60 -9.42 -11.56
C ALA A 73 20.63 -9.76 -10.41
N VAL A 74 20.28 -11.04 -10.21
CA VAL A 74 19.35 -11.50 -9.16
C VAL A 74 20.01 -12.35 -8.09
N ALA A 75 21.34 -12.53 -8.15
CA ALA A 75 22.08 -13.43 -7.29
C ALA A 75 22.04 -13.02 -5.81
N ASP A 76 21.95 -11.72 -5.54
CA ASP A 76 21.96 -11.12 -4.20
C ASP A 76 20.59 -11.17 -3.50
N ILE A 77 19.51 -11.53 -4.21
CA ILE A 77 18.17 -11.60 -3.64
C ILE A 77 18.09 -12.76 -2.64
N GLN A 78 17.67 -12.44 -1.42
CA GLN A 78 17.57 -13.38 -0.30
C GLN A 78 16.16 -13.98 -0.16
N ASN A 79 16.07 -15.10 0.55
CA ASN A 79 14.79 -15.66 0.97
C ASN A 79 14.03 -14.65 1.85
N GLY A 80 12.70 -14.62 1.75
CA GLY A 80 11.90 -13.65 2.50
C GLY A 80 11.84 -12.25 1.88
N ALA A 81 12.54 -12.01 0.76
CA ALA A 81 12.56 -10.70 0.12
C ALA A 81 11.18 -10.25 -0.36
N THR A 82 10.97 -8.93 -0.32
CA THR A 82 9.81 -8.29 -0.95
C THR A 82 10.19 -7.81 -2.34
N ILE A 83 9.50 -8.33 -3.35
CA ILE A 83 9.73 -8.00 -4.76
C ILE A 83 8.59 -7.11 -5.26
N LEU A 84 8.95 -5.96 -5.81
CA LEU A 84 8.02 -5.08 -6.53
C LEU A 84 8.09 -5.44 -8.01
N SER A 85 7.07 -6.15 -8.50
CA SER A 85 6.99 -6.53 -9.90
C SER A 85 6.19 -5.49 -10.69
N ALA A 86 6.82 -4.93 -11.71
CA ALA A 86 6.15 -4.08 -12.68
C ALA A 86 5.29 -4.92 -13.65
N GLY A 87 4.35 -4.24 -14.30
CA GLY A 87 3.53 -4.80 -15.38
C GLY A 87 2.03 -4.60 -15.17
N PHE A 88 1.29 -4.58 -16.27
CA PHE A 88 -0.16 -4.59 -16.31
C PHE A 88 -0.62 -5.70 -17.27
N GLY A 89 -1.21 -6.76 -16.71
CA GLY A 89 -1.34 -8.03 -17.44
C GLY A 89 0.04 -8.58 -17.81
N LEU A 90 0.33 -8.66 -19.11
CA LEU A 90 1.64 -9.07 -19.65
C LEU A 90 2.46 -7.90 -20.20
N CYS A 91 1.89 -6.69 -20.23
CA CYS A 91 2.59 -5.52 -20.75
C CYS A 91 3.53 -4.97 -19.68
N GLY A 92 4.82 -4.83 -20.02
CA GLY A 92 5.84 -4.28 -19.12
C GLY A 92 6.29 -5.22 -18.00
N THR A 93 6.06 -6.53 -18.15
CA THR A 93 6.61 -7.56 -17.25
C THR A 93 8.08 -7.81 -17.57
N ALA A 94 8.91 -7.97 -16.54
CA ALA A 94 10.33 -8.25 -16.68
C ALA A 94 10.61 -9.75 -16.85
N GLU A 95 10.12 -10.34 -17.94
CA GLU A 95 10.14 -11.80 -18.19
C GLU A 95 11.54 -12.43 -18.01
N THR A 96 12.60 -11.79 -18.51
CA THR A 96 13.98 -12.29 -18.38
C THR A 96 14.45 -12.40 -16.93
N ILE A 97 14.10 -11.42 -16.09
CA ILE A 97 14.46 -11.39 -14.67
C ILE A 97 13.61 -12.40 -13.89
N ILE A 98 12.32 -12.50 -14.23
CA ILE A 98 11.41 -13.48 -13.62
C ILE A 98 11.86 -14.90 -13.93
N ALA A 99 12.31 -15.18 -15.16
CA ALA A 99 12.86 -16.48 -15.53
C ALA A 99 14.11 -16.83 -14.72
N ALA A 100 15.03 -15.88 -14.52
CA ALA A 100 16.23 -16.07 -13.69
C ALA A 100 15.87 -16.37 -12.22
N LEU A 101 14.89 -15.65 -11.65
CA LEU A 101 14.36 -15.94 -10.31
C LEU A 101 13.73 -17.34 -10.23
N SER A 102 12.97 -17.73 -11.27
CA SER A 102 12.30 -19.03 -11.32
C SER A 102 13.30 -20.17 -11.41
N LYS A 103 14.42 -19.98 -12.13
CA LYS A 103 15.51 -20.95 -12.29
C LYS A 103 16.20 -21.28 -10.96
N ARG A 104 16.23 -20.34 -10.00
CA ARG A 104 16.76 -20.61 -8.64
C ARG A 104 15.93 -21.65 -7.87
N GLY A 105 14.66 -21.81 -8.23
CA GLY A 105 13.76 -22.79 -7.63
C GLY A 105 13.45 -22.54 -6.15
N LYS A 106 12.53 -23.33 -5.59
CA LYS A 106 12.08 -23.19 -4.19
C LYS A 106 13.18 -23.48 -3.15
N SER A 107 14.15 -24.33 -3.48
CA SER A 107 15.28 -24.61 -2.57
C SER A 107 16.28 -23.45 -2.50
N GLY A 108 16.45 -22.70 -3.60
CA GLY A 108 17.42 -21.61 -3.69
C GLY A 108 16.84 -20.21 -3.46
N LEU A 109 15.54 -20.02 -3.68
CA LEU A 109 14.83 -18.78 -3.40
C LEU A 109 13.38 -19.04 -3.03
N HIS A 110 12.98 -18.70 -1.80
CA HIS A 110 11.64 -18.93 -1.28
C HIS A 110 11.14 -17.83 -0.34
N SER A 111 9.90 -17.99 0.09
CA SER A 111 9.22 -17.09 1.02
C SER A 111 9.14 -15.64 0.53
N LEU A 112 9.04 -15.47 -0.78
CA LEU A 112 8.96 -14.17 -1.40
C LEU A 112 7.61 -13.54 -1.12
N THR A 113 7.63 -12.23 -0.82
CA THR A 113 6.43 -11.40 -0.88
C THR A 113 6.45 -10.62 -2.19
N ALA A 114 5.51 -10.88 -3.08
CA ALA A 114 5.43 -10.17 -4.35
C ALA A 114 4.33 -9.09 -4.30
N VAL A 115 4.65 -7.89 -4.77
CA VAL A 115 3.69 -6.79 -4.97
C VAL A 115 3.60 -6.54 -6.47
N SER A 116 2.41 -6.67 -7.04
CA SER A 116 2.20 -6.50 -8.48
C SER A 116 0.75 -6.10 -8.74
N ASN A 117 0.48 -5.44 -9.86
CA ASN A 117 -0.91 -5.22 -10.23
C ASN A 117 -1.64 -6.54 -10.52
N ASN A 118 -0.96 -7.47 -11.20
CA ASN A 118 -1.48 -8.78 -11.61
C ASN A 118 -0.46 -9.89 -11.36
N ALA A 119 -0.92 -11.14 -11.34
CA ALA A 119 -0.08 -12.32 -11.12
C ALA A 119 0.28 -13.08 -12.42
N GLY A 120 0.01 -12.49 -13.59
CA GLY A 120 0.11 -13.15 -14.90
C GLY A 120 -1.25 -13.65 -15.41
N THR A 121 -1.23 -14.53 -16.41
CA THR A 121 -2.45 -15.05 -17.07
C THR A 121 -2.54 -16.58 -16.97
N THR A 122 -3.68 -17.16 -17.32
CA THR A 122 -3.87 -18.62 -17.41
C THR A 122 -2.93 -19.26 -18.45
N ALA A 123 -2.57 -18.52 -19.50
CA ALA A 123 -1.62 -18.96 -20.52
C ALA A 123 -0.14 -18.85 -20.06
N GLY A 124 0.10 -18.33 -18.85
CA GLY A 124 1.43 -18.06 -18.32
C GLY A 124 1.84 -16.59 -18.42
N GLY A 125 3.14 -16.35 -18.20
CA GLY A 125 3.75 -15.01 -18.19
C GLY A 125 3.63 -14.27 -16.86
N GLY A 126 4.40 -13.19 -16.72
CA GLY A 126 4.51 -12.43 -15.48
C GLY A 126 4.92 -13.33 -14.31
N LEU A 127 4.28 -13.19 -13.15
CA LEU A 127 4.64 -13.92 -11.92
C LEU A 127 4.25 -15.40 -11.90
N THR A 128 3.56 -15.91 -12.93
CA THR A 128 3.07 -17.30 -12.96
C THR A 128 4.16 -18.36 -12.72
N PRO A 129 5.38 -18.27 -13.29
CA PRO A 129 6.45 -19.24 -13.02
C PRO A 129 6.86 -19.31 -11.53
N LEU A 130 6.89 -18.17 -10.84
CA LEU A 130 7.24 -18.08 -9.41
C LEU A 130 6.12 -18.61 -8.51
N VAL A 131 4.86 -18.39 -8.92
CA VAL A 131 3.69 -18.97 -8.25
C VAL A 131 3.71 -20.50 -8.41
N ASN A 132 3.93 -21.00 -9.63
CA ASN A 132 3.91 -22.43 -9.92
C ASN A 132 5.02 -23.19 -9.19
N SER A 133 6.24 -22.65 -9.19
CA SER A 133 7.39 -23.19 -8.46
C SER A 133 7.25 -23.08 -6.92
N GLY A 134 6.28 -22.31 -6.42
CA GLY A 134 6.01 -22.17 -4.99
C GLY A 134 7.05 -21.35 -4.25
N GLN A 135 7.65 -20.37 -4.92
CA GLN A 135 8.64 -19.46 -4.34
C GLN A 135 8.00 -18.26 -3.63
N ILE A 136 6.74 -17.95 -3.94
CA ILE A 136 5.95 -16.84 -3.38
C ILE A 136 5.05 -17.35 -2.26
N ASP A 137 5.19 -16.78 -1.06
CA ASP A 137 4.33 -17.08 0.10
C ASP A 137 3.21 -16.05 0.24
N ARG A 138 3.44 -14.81 -0.19
CA ARG A 138 2.47 -13.71 -0.09
C ARG A 138 2.43 -12.89 -1.37
N LEU A 139 1.24 -12.57 -1.83
CA LEU A 139 1.01 -11.78 -3.03
C LEU A 139 0.04 -10.63 -2.73
N ILE A 140 0.52 -9.41 -2.92
CA ILE A 140 -0.28 -8.18 -2.79
C ILE A 140 -0.61 -7.71 -4.21
N LEU A 141 -1.90 -7.70 -4.56
CA LEU A 141 -2.33 -7.44 -5.93
C LEU A 141 -3.69 -6.76 -6.04
N SER A 142 -3.99 -6.15 -7.18
CA SER A 142 -5.26 -5.46 -7.39
C SER A 142 -6.31 -6.31 -8.07
N PHE A 143 -5.88 -7.25 -8.92
CA PHE A 143 -6.76 -8.11 -9.68
C PHE A 143 -6.13 -9.49 -9.94
N LEU A 144 -6.81 -10.54 -9.43
CA LEU A 144 -6.42 -11.95 -9.56
C LEU A 144 -6.49 -12.46 -11.00
N GLY A 145 -7.51 -12.02 -11.76
CA GLY A 145 -7.78 -12.52 -13.11
C GLY A 145 -8.27 -13.98 -13.14
N ALA A 146 -8.00 -14.66 -14.25
CA ALA A 146 -8.44 -16.04 -14.52
C ALA A 146 -7.36 -17.11 -14.21
N ASN A 147 -6.40 -16.81 -13.33
CA ASN A 147 -5.32 -17.72 -13.01
C ASN A 147 -5.79 -18.80 -12.02
N LYS A 148 -6.35 -19.90 -12.55
CA LYS A 148 -6.84 -21.05 -11.77
C LYS A 148 -5.77 -21.67 -10.87
N GLY A 149 -4.50 -21.68 -11.31
CA GLY A 149 -3.40 -22.23 -10.52
C GLY A 149 -3.15 -21.42 -9.25
N LEU A 150 -3.22 -20.09 -9.35
CA LEU A 150 -3.11 -19.21 -8.18
C LEU A 150 -4.31 -19.35 -7.25
N GLU A 151 -5.51 -19.43 -7.80
CA GLU A 151 -6.75 -19.64 -7.02
C GLU A 151 -6.69 -20.95 -6.22
N SER A 152 -6.30 -22.06 -6.85
CA SER A 152 -6.17 -23.35 -6.16
C SER A 152 -5.14 -23.29 -5.03
N LYS A 153 -3.99 -22.63 -5.23
CA LYS A 153 -2.96 -22.47 -4.18
C LYS A 153 -3.42 -21.56 -3.03
N TYR A 154 -4.21 -20.53 -3.33
CA TYR A 154 -4.81 -19.69 -2.30
C TYR A 154 -5.83 -20.47 -1.48
N LEU A 155 -6.74 -21.20 -2.14
CA LEU A 155 -7.73 -22.04 -1.46
C LEU A 155 -7.09 -23.20 -0.68
N GLY A 156 -5.95 -23.71 -1.15
CA GLY A 156 -5.13 -24.69 -0.44
C GLY A 156 -4.33 -24.13 0.73
N GLY A 157 -4.33 -22.81 0.94
CA GLY A 157 -3.59 -22.15 2.02
C GLY A 157 -2.07 -22.12 1.82
N GLU A 158 -1.59 -22.39 0.60
CA GLU A 158 -0.17 -22.35 0.25
C GLU A 158 0.35 -20.92 0.06
N ILE A 159 -0.52 -20.02 -0.43
CA ILE A 159 -0.16 -18.62 -0.74
C ILE A 159 -1.17 -17.69 -0.08
N ALA A 160 -0.68 -16.67 0.62
CA ALA A 160 -1.51 -15.59 1.15
C ALA A 160 -1.76 -14.50 0.09
N ILE A 161 -3.00 -14.07 -0.09
CA ILE A 161 -3.37 -13.00 -1.02
C ILE A 161 -3.92 -11.79 -0.28
N GLU A 162 -3.35 -10.61 -0.54
CA GLU A 162 -3.88 -9.32 -0.11
C GLU A 162 -4.40 -8.57 -1.35
N LEU A 163 -5.72 -8.40 -1.42
CA LEU A 163 -6.34 -7.58 -2.46
C LEU A 163 -6.28 -6.11 -2.07
N CYS A 164 -5.55 -5.31 -2.84
CA CYS A 164 -5.40 -3.88 -2.61
C CYS A 164 -5.79 -3.11 -3.89
N PRO A 165 -6.63 -2.06 -3.82
CA PRO A 165 -7.01 -1.31 -5.01
C PRO A 165 -5.79 -0.80 -5.79
N GLN A 166 -5.84 -0.86 -7.13
CA GLN A 166 -4.71 -0.52 -8.01
C GLN A 166 -4.09 0.85 -7.69
N GLY A 167 -4.92 1.88 -7.55
CA GLY A 167 -4.45 3.23 -7.20
C GLY A 167 -3.78 3.30 -5.83
N THR A 168 -4.25 2.48 -4.88
CA THR A 168 -3.65 2.39 -3.54
C THR A 168 -2.29 1.72 -3.57
N ILE A 169 -2.11 0.65 -4.36
CA ILE A 169 -0.78 0.02 -4.53
C ILE A 169 0.20 1.04 -5.13
N ALA A 170 -0.20 1.73 -6.19
CA ALA A 170 0.64 2.72 -6.85
C ALA A 170 1.07 3.83 -5.89
N GLU A 171 0.12 4.38 -5.10
CA GLU A 171 0.41 5.44 -4.15
C GLU A 171 1.24 4.94 -2.95
N ARG A 172 1.05 3.70 -2.49
CA ARG A 172 1.91 3.07 -1.46
C ARG A 172 3.35 2.96 -1.93
N ILE A 173 3.58 2.53 -3.17
CA ILE A 173 4.93 2.44 -3.76
C ILE A 173 5.54 3.84 -3.90
N ARG A 174 4.78 4.81 -4.41
CA ARG A 174 5.23 6.20 -4.54
C ARG A 174 5.59 6.82 -3.19
N ALA A 175 4.73 6.66 -2.19
CA ALA A 175 4.94 7.14 -0.82
C ALA A 175 6.18 6.49 -0.20
N GLY A 176 6.37 5.17 -0.37
CA GLY A 176 7.56 4.46 0.08
C GLY A 176 8.86 5.00 -0.51
N GLY A 177 8.88 5.29 -1.82
CA GLY A 177 10.03 5.91 -2.49
C GLY A 177 10.30 7.35 -2.05
N ALA A 178 9.27 8.08 -1.61
CA ALA A 178 9.37 9.46 -1.12
C ALA A 178 9.61 9.56 0.39
N GLY A 179 9.66 8.44 1.12
CA GLY A 179 9.80 8.44 2.58
C GLY A 179 8.56 8.88 3.35
N ILE A 180 7.37 8.82 2.72
CA ILE A 180 6.09 9.15 3.34
C ILE A 180 5.51 7.89 4.00
N PRO A 181 5.37 7.85 5.34
CA PRO A 181 4.99 6.62 6.05
C PRO A 181 3.51 6.24 5.90
N ALA A 182 2.62 7.23 5.69
CA ALA A 182 1.19 7.03 5.51
C ALA A 182 0.56 8.23 4.79
N PHE A 183 -0.56 7.98 4.11
CA PHE A 183 -1.35 9.00 3.42
C PHE A 183 -2.83 8.61 3.49
N PHE A 184 -3.72 9.59 3.29
CA PHE A 184 -5.15 9.36 3.25
C PHE A 184 -5.64 9.24 1.81
N LEU A 185 -6.55 8.30 1.57
CA LEU A 185 -7.28 8.19 0.31
C LEU A 185 -8.77 8.36 0.58
N HIS A 186 -9.45 9.12 -0.29
CA HIS A 186 -10.90 9.29 -0.20
C HIS A 186 -11.66 7.97 -0.38
N ARG A 187 -11.07 7.03 -1.11
CA ARG A 187 -11.66 5.72 -1.42
C ARG A 187 -10.91 4.63 -0.66
N LEU A 188 -11.28 4.40 0.60
CA LEU A 188 -10.98 3.17 1.31
C LEU A 188 -12.30 2.44 1.57
N VAL A 189 -12.65 1.48 0.72
CA VAL A 189 -13.57 0.42 1.16
C VAL A 189 -12.69 -0.52 1.98
N LEU A 190 -12.98 -0.59 3.27
CA LEU A 190 -12.40 -1.55 4.20
C LEU A 190 -12.66 -2.96 3.66
N ILE A 191 -11.68 -3.57 3.00
CA ILE A 191 -11.72 -5.01 2.72
C ILE A 191 -11.40 -5.67 4.06
N ARG A 192 -12.35 -6.45 4.62
CA ARG A 192 -12.11 -7.22 5.83
C ARG A 192 -10.89 -8.11 5.59
N TYR A 193 -9.86 -7.96 6.43
CA TYR A 193 -8.86 -9.01 6.61
C TYR A 193 -9.59 -10.24 7.13
N CYS A 194 -9.69 -11.30 6.31
CA CYS A 194 -9.98 -12.62 6.83
C CYS A 194 -8.71 -13.09 7.53
N ASN A 195 -8.69 -12.96 8.86
CA ASN A 195 -7.62 -13.47 9.69
C ASN A 195 -7.79 -15.00 9.73
N LEU A 196 -7.21 -15.70 8.75
CA LEU A 196 -7.07 -17.15 8.78
C LEU A 196 -5.99 -17.49 9.79
N GLU A 197 -6.35 -17.45 11.08
CA GLU A 197 -5.59 -18.16 12.09
C GLU A 197 -5.61 -19.65 11.72
N LYS A 198 -4.42 -20.18 11.47
CA LYS A 198 -4.18 -21.62 11.29
C LYS A 198 -4.80 -22.37 12.46
N SER A 199 -5.93 -23.03 12.24
CA SER A 199 -6.32 -24.16 13.09
C SER A 199 -5.28 -25.24 12.88
N ARG A 200 -4.51 -25.49 13.94
CA ARG A 200 -3.70 -26.70 14.08
C ARG A 200 -4.60 -27.93 14.16
#